data_AF-A0A924Y7I2-F1
#
_entry.id   AF-A0A924Y7I2-F1
#
_cell.length_a   1.000
_cell.length_b   1.000
_cell.length_c   1.000
_cell.angle_alpha   90.00
_cell.angle_beta   90.00
_cell.angle_gamma   90.00
#
_symmetry.space_group_name_H-M   'P 1'
#
loop_
_entity.id
_entity.type
_entity.pdbx_description
1 polymer ?
#
loop_
_entity_poly.entity_id
_entity_poly.type
_entity_poly.pdbx_seq_one_letter_code
_entity_poly.pdbx_strand_id
1 'polypeptide(L)'
;MIAGLERDARDNPQWYRFRVACLVGLAYFYIGVILLSGLALLGGTVYGVWWLFTHSRVHFQMMRIVIPVVIGLLVFCFAILRALWVTIEEPDGRVLAREEALPLFQEIDRLRGLLKTPRFDKVILSHQFNAAVCQVPRLGLFGWNKNILMIGVPLMLTLSPDQFRAVLAHEMGHIAGDDSKFQHGVYRLNDTWQMLLDGIAEENAAANILFVPFFEWYIPFFYAYTLALRRADEYAADKAAARTVGAEKIADALITLELFGRRMIAGRKNEPHGAGAEQRWLAEALAEHDDLSDDHPCLRNRLRGVGQINRPVPEPTDQSAAEKYFDYRLIKLAESVGINIRFEAEPQESPAALDGLPDPAPSRSPTMPSLQPIGWNG
;
A
#
# COMPACT_ATOMS: atom_id res chain seq x y z
N MET A 1 0.24 25.64 -4.46
CA MET A 1 1.13 24.93 -5.40
C MET A 1 0.54 23.58 -5.81
N ILE A 2 0.29 22.65 -4.88
CA ILE A 2 -0.18 21.28 -5.19
C ILE A 2 -1.52 21.23 -5.92
N ALA A 3 -2.52 22.02 -5.52
CA ALA A 3 -3.79 22.08 -6.27
C ALA A 3 -3.63 22.50 -7.76
N GLY A 4 -2.56 23.26 -8.09
CA GLY A 4 -2.21 23.56 -9.47
C GLY A 4 -1.56 22.37 -10.18
N LEU A 5 -0.67 21.66 -9.49
CA LEU A 5 -0.03 20.43 -9.99
C LEU A 5 -1.05 19.31 -10.23
N GLU A 6 -2.04 19.15 -9.35
CA GLU A 6 -3.13 18.19 -9.51
C GLU A 6 -4.00 18.52 -10.72
N ARG A 7 -4.24 19.80 -10.97
CA ARG A 7 -4.95 20.26 -12.18
C ARG A 7 -4.12 19.97 -13.43
N ASP A 8 -2.83 20.27 -13.41
CA ASP A 8 -1.92 19.95 -14.52
C ASP A 8 -1.86 18.44 -14.81
N ALA A 9 -1.79 17.61 -13.76
CA ALA A 9 -1.77 16.15 -13.87
C ALA A 9 -3.05 15.60 -14.49
N ARG A 10 -4.19 16.25 -14.21
CA ARG A 10 -5.50 15.90 -14.77
C ARG A 10 -5.67 16.35 -16.21
N ASP A 11 -5.30 17.59 -16.51
CA ASP A 11 -5.58 18.24 -17.79
C ASP A 11 -4.56 17.83 -18.85
N ASN A 12 -3.31 17.56 -18.47
CA ASN A 12 -2.21 17.20 -19.38
C ASN A 12 -1.38 16.02 -18.82
N PRO A 13 -1.95 14.81 -18.70
CA PRO A 13 -1.33 13.69 -17.99
C PRO A 13 0.00 13.24 -18.61
N GLN A 14 0.12 13.21 -19.95
CA GLN A 14 1.35 12.80 -20.62
C GLN A 14 2.51 13.78 -20.37
N TRP A 15 2.23 15.09 -20.47
CA TRP A 15 3.21 16.13 -20.19
C TRP A 15 3.61 16.15 -18.72
N TYR A 16 2.65 15.97 -17.83
CA TYR A 16 2.92 15.88 -16.40
C TYR A 16 3.84 14.71 -16.07
N ARG A 17 3.57 13.53 -16.62
CA ARG A 17 4.43 12.35 -16.48
C ARG A 17 5.83 12.59 -17.04
N PHE A 18 5.97 13.27 -18.18
CA PHE A 18 7.29 13.66 -18.69
C PHE A 18 8.06 14.54 -17.70
N ARG A 19 7.41 15.52 -17.07
CA ARG A 19 8.06 16.36 -16.03
C ARG A 19 8.51 15.53 -14.83
N VAL A 20 7.67 14.61 -14.35
CA VAL A 20 8.04 13.67 -13.28
C VAL A 20 9.20 12.78 -13.72
N ALA A 21 9.20 12.29 -14.96
CA ALA A 21 10.29 11.50 -15.53
C ALA A 21 11.61 12.28 -15.56
N CYS A 22 11.58 13.57 -15.91
CA CYS A 22 12.75 14.45 -15.87
C CYS A 22 13.27 14.65 -14.44
N LEU A 23 12.38 14.75 -13.44
CA LEU A 23 12.79 14.82 -12.02
C LEU A 23 13.47 13.51 -11.59
N VAL A 24 12.88 12.37 -11.91
CA VAL A 24 13.49 11.04 -11.68
C VAL A 24 14.84 10.92 -12.40
N GLY A 25 14.93 11.40 -13.64
CA GLY A 25 16.17 11.42 -14.42
C GLY A 25 17.23 12.31 -13.79
N LEU A 26 16.86 13.49 -13.29
CA LEU A 26 17.75 14.40 -12.57
C LEU A 26 18.32 13.76 -11.30
N ALA A 27 17.49 13.04 -10.55
CA ALA A 27 17.91 12.28 -9.39
C ALA A 27 18.97 11.23 -9.73
N TYR A 28 18.70 10.35 -10.70
CA TYR A 28 19.67 9.33 -11.11
C TYR A 28 20.93 9.93 -11.73
N PHE A 29 20.81 11.03 -12.47
CA PHE A 29 21.94 11.78 -13.01
C PHE A 29 22.84 12.30 -11.88
N TYR A 30 22.26 12.91 -10.85
CA TYR A 30 22.99 13.42 -9.70
C TYR A 30 23.76 12.31 -8.94
N ILE A 31 23.09 11.19 -8.65
CA ILE A 31 23.74 10.01 -8.04
C ILE A 31 24.89 9.51 -8.94
N GLY A 32 24.65 9.42 -10.25
CA GLY A 32 25.63 8.99 -11.23
C GLY A 32 26.87 9.89 -11.25
N VAL A 33 26.69 11.22 -11.22
CA VAL A 33 27.79 12.19 -11.16
C VAL A 33 28.62 12.02 -9.89
N ILE A 34 27.98 11.86 -8.73
CA ILE A 34 28.69 11.63 -7.46
C ILE A 34 29.48 10.32 -7.50
N LEU A 35 28.85 9.23 -7.95
CA LEU A 35 29.49 7.92 -8.03
C LEU A 35 30.69 7.95 -8.99
N LEU A 36 30.53 8.52 -10.19
CA LEU A 36 31.62 8.65 -11.16
C LEU A 36 32.75 9.54 -10.63
N SER A 37 32.42 10.62 -9.92
CA SER A 37 33.41 11.49 -9.28
C SER A 37 34.19 10.74 -8.19
N GLY A 38 33.50 9.95 -7.35
CA GLY A 38 34.12 9.10 -6.34
C GLY A 38 35.04 8.03 -6.94
N LEU A 39 34.61 7.37 -8.00
CA LEU A 39 35.42 6.38 -8.73
C LEU A 39 36.63 7.02 -9.43
N ALA A 40 36.48 8.22 -10.00
CA ALA A 40 37.58 8.96 -10.61
C ALA A 40 38.62 9.39 -9.55
N LEU A 41 38.18 9.86 -8.39
CA LEU A 41 39.05 10.17 -7.25
C LEU A 41 39.78 8.93 -6.73
N LEU A 42 39.09 7.79 -6.63
CA LEU A 42 39.67 6.51 -6.26
C LEU A 42 40.75 6.09 -7.26
N GLY A 43 40.43 6.08 -8.56
CA GLY A 43 41.37 5.74 -9.63
C GLY A 43 42.58 6.68 -9.68
N GLY A 44 42.36 7.98 -9.54
CA GLY A 44 43.42 8.99 -9.46
C GLY A 44 44.34 8.80 -8.25
N THR A 45 43.77 8.45 -7.09
CA THR A 45 44.55 8.16 -5.87
C THR A 45 45.43 6.92 -6.06
N VAL A 46 44.86 5.83 -6.59
CA VAL A 46 45.59 4.58 -6.86
C VAL A 46 46.71 4.83 -7.89
N TYR A 47 46.41 5.53 -8.98
CA TYR A 47 47.38 5.86 -10.01
C TYR A 47 48.51 6.75 -9.45
N GLY A 48 48.17 7.78 -8.70
CA GLY A 48 49.14 8.69 -8.08
C GLY A 48 50.10 7.95 -7.13
N VAL A 49 49.58 7.01 -6.34
CA VAL A 49 50.38 6.17 -5.44
C VAL A 49 51.30 5.25 -6.22
N TRP A 50 50.81 4.59 -7.27
CA TRP A 50 51.61 3.75 -8.15
C TRP A 50 52.73 4.54 -8.84
N TRP A 51 52.42 5.72 -9.38
CA TRP A 51 53.39 6.60 -10.01
C TRP A 51 54.48 7.07 -9.04
N LEU A 52 54.09 7.48 -7.84
CA LEU A 52 55.03 7.85 -6.79
C LEU A 52 55.91 6.66 -6.40
N PHE A 53 55.35 5.46 -6.23
CA PHE A 53 56.11 4.26 -5.83
C PHE A 53 57.15 3.84 -6.89
N THR A 54 56.87 4.08 -8.17
CA THR A 54 57.77 3.75 -9.28
C THR A 54 58.85 4.80 -9.53
N HIS A 55 58.57 6.08 -9.27
CA HIS A 55 59.47 7.20 -9.60
C HIS A 55 60.13 7.87 -8.39
N SER A 56 59.72 7.54 -7.17
CA SER A 56 60.26 8.11 -5.94
C SER A 56 60.40 7.06 -4.83
N ARG A 57 61.29 7.30 -3.85
CA ARG A 57 61.39 6.45 -2.65
C ARG A 57 60.27 6.82 -1.68
N VAL A 58 59.05 6.37 -1.97
CA VAL A 58 57.88 6.64 -1.11
C VAL A 58 58.07 5.92 0.23
N HIS A 59 58.04 6.69 1.32
CA HIS A 59 58.15 6.15 2.67
C HIS A 59 56.83 5.49 3.13
N PHE A 60 56.95 4.40 3.90
CA PHE A 60 55.86 3.67 4.56
C PHE A 60 54.84 4.59 5.29
N GLN A 61 55.28 5.76 5.75
CA GLN A 61 54.43 6.75 6.43
C GLN A 61 53.27 7.28 5.56
N MET A 62 53.44 7.42 4.23
CA MET A 62 52.35 7.89 3.36
C MET A 62 51.24 6.84 3.19
N MET A 63 51.58 5.55 3.30
CA MET A 63 50.59 4.47 3.23
C MET A 63 49.58 4.55 4.38
N ARG A 64 49.96 5.13 5.53
CA ARG A 64 49.05 5.35 6.67
C ARG A 64 47.92 6.34 6.36
N ILE A 65 48.07 7.19 5.34
CA ILE A 65 47.05 8.16 4.92
C ILE A 65 46.27 7.63 3.70
N VAL A 66 46.99 7.09 2.72
CA VAL A 66 46.41 6.60 1.47
C VAL A 66 45.44 5.45 1.72
N ILE A 67 45.80 4.49 2.57
CA ILE A 67 44.99 3.30 2.80
C ILE A 67 43.61 3.68 3.38
N PRO A 68 43.49 4.49 4.46
CA PRO A 68 42.20 4.96 4.93
C PRO A 68 41.38 5.72 3.89
N VAL A 69 42.02 6.55 3.05
CA VAL A 69 41.33 7.32 2.00
C VAL A 69 40.74 6.38 0.93
N VAL A 70 41.53 5.42 0.46
CA VAL A 70 41.08 4.42 -0.54
C VAL A 70 39.95 3.56 0.05
N ILE A 71 40.10 3.10 1.30
CA ILE A 71 39.05 2.35 1.99
C ILE A 71 37.77 3.20 2.12
N GLY A 72 37.90 4.46 2.54
CA GLY A 72 36.77 5.38 2.67
C GLY A 72 36.03 5.60 1.35
N LEU A 73 36.76 5.82 0.25
CA LEU A 73 36.18 5.97 -1.09
C LEU A 73 35.50 4.68 -1.58
N LEU A 74 36.09 3.51 -1.31
CA LEU A 74 35.50 2.22 -1.64
C LEU A 74 34.20 1.99 -0.87
N VAL A 75 34.20 2.22 0.45
CA VAL A 75 33.01 2.11 1.30
C VAL A 75 31.93 3.08 0.83
N PHE A 76 32.29 4.32 0.51
CA PHE A 76 31.35 5.32 -0.01
C PHE A 76 30.72 4.91 -1.35
N CYS A 77 31.52 4.49 -2.33
CA CYS A 77 31.00 4.03 -3.62
C CYS A 77 30.16 2.76 -3.47
N PHE A 78 30.57 1.84 -2.60
CA PHE A 78 29.81 0.63 -2.29
C PHE A 78 28.47 0.95 -1.62
N ALA A 79 28.43 1.91 -0.69
CA ALA A 79 27.18 2.34 -0.05
C ALA A 79 26.19 2.89 -1.08
N ILE A 80 26.63 3.73 -2.02
CA ILE A 80 25.78 4.25 -3.11
C ILE A 80 25.27 3.10 -3.99
N LEU A 81 26.16 2.19 -4.42
CA LEU A 81 25.78 1.04 -5.26
C LEU A 81 24.80 0.10 -4.54
N ARG A 82 25.00 -0.15 -3.24
CA ARG A 82 24.09 -0.92 -2.40
C ARG A 82 22.74 -0.23 -2.29
N ALA A 83 22.72 1.09 -2.14
CA ALA A 83 21.49 1.86 -2.05
C ALA A 83 20.66 1.78 -3.35
N LEU A 84 21.30 1.67 -4.51
CA LEU A 84 20.63 1.45 -5.79
C LEU A 84 20.08 0.00 -5.94
N TRP A 85 20.53 -0.93 -5.10
CA TRP A 85 20.17 -2.34 -5.15
C TRP A 85 19.14 -2.72 -4.07
N VAL A 86 18.06 -1.92 -3.95
CA VAL A 86 16.93 -2.24 -3.05
C VAL A 86 16.23 -3.51 -3.54
N THR A 87 16.24 -4.53 -2.70
CA THR A 87 15.42 -5.72 -2.89
C THR A 87 14.11 -5.50 -2.15
N ILE A 88 12.99 -5.57 -2.88
CA ILE A 88 11.66 -5.53 -2.27
C ILE A 88 11.36 -6.93 -1.76
N GLU A 89 11.19 -7.09 -0.45
CA GLU A 89 10.80 -8.36 0.14
C GLU A 89 9.37 -8.72 -0.27
N GLU A 90 9.09 -10.02 -0.41
CA GLU A 90 7.72 -10.47 -0.65
C GLU A 90 6.88 -10.18 0.61
N PRO A 91 5.64 -9.70 0.47
CA PRO A 91 4.83 -9.34 1.62
C PRO A 91 4.48 -10.56 2.48
N ASP A 92 4.42 -10.33 3.79
CA ASP A 92 4.06 -11.35 4.77
C ASP A 92 2.60 -11.80 4.67
N GLY A 93 2.36 -13.06 5.02
CA GLY A 93 1.03 -13.65 5.12
C GLY A 93 0.97 -15.09 4.63
N ARG A 94 -0.25 -15.63 4.56
CA ARG A 94 -0.48 -17.00 4.09
C ARG A 94 -0.81 -16.99 2.60
N VAL A 95 -0.04 -17.72 1.80
CA VAL A 95 -0.39 -17.98 0.39
C VAL A 95 -1.69 -18.79 0.33
N LEU A 96 -2.69 -18.25 -0.38
CA LEU A 96 -3.98 -18.89 -0.57
C LEU A 96 -3.95 -19.74 -1.84
N ALA A 97 -4.18 -21.05 -1.69
CA ALA A 97 -4.32 -21.93 -2.85
C ALA A 97 -5.69 -21.74 -3.50
N ARG A 98 -5.75 -21.94 -4.83
CA ARG A 98 -6.98 -21.69 -5.61
C ARG A 98 -8.15 -22.56 -5.16
N GLU A 99 -7.84 -23.78 -4.74
CA GLU A 99 -8.80 -24.79 -4.29
C GLU A 99 -9.41 -24.44 -2.92
N GLU A 100 -8.75 -23.58 -2.14
CA GLU A 100 -9.23 -23.15 -0.82
C GLU A 100 -10.28 -22.05 -0.90
N ALA A 101 -10.32 -21.29 -2.00
CA ALA A 101 -11.25 -20.18 -2.18
C ALA A 101 -11.62 -20.00 -3.67
N LEU A 102 -12.10 -21.08 -4.30
CA LEU A 102 -12.45 -21.07 -5.73
C LEU A 102 -13.37 -19.90 -6.14
N PRO A 103 -14.43 -19.54 -5.36
CA PRO A 103 -15.28 -18.39 -5.68
C PRO A 103 -14.52 -17.06 -5.70
N LEU A 104 -13.54 -16.87 -4.79
CA LEU A 104 -12.70 -15.66 -4.76
C LEU A 104 -11.84 -15.58 -6.02
N PHE A 105 -11.17 -16.68 -6.38
CA PHE A 105 -10.30 -16.72 -7.55
C PHE A 105 -11.07 -16.53 -8.86
N GLN A 106 -12.30 -17.03 -8.94
CA GLN A 106 -13.18 -16.76 -10.08
C GLN A 106 -13.53 -15.27 -10.19
N GLU A 107 -13.80 -14.61 -9.07
CA GLU A 107 -14.05 -13.17 -9.07
C GLU A 107 -12.80 -12.36 -9.44
N ILE A 108 -11.62 -12.74 -8.94
CA ILE A 108 -10.33 -12.15 -9.35
C ILE A 108 -10.11 -12.32 -10.86
N ASP A 109 -10.33 -13.52 -11.40
CA ASP A 109 -10.19 -13.77 -12.84
C ASP A 109 -11.19 -12.97 -13.68
N ARG A 110 -12.43 -12.80 -13.18
CA ARG A 110 -13.46 -11.96 -13.80
C ARG A 110 -13.03 -10.50 -13.85
N LEU A 111 -12.61 -9.94 -12.71
CA LEU A 111 -12.11 -8.57 -12.62
C LEU A 111 -10.87 -8.36 -13.49
N ARG A 112 -9.96 -9.34 -13.56
CA ARG A 112 -8.80 -9.31 -14.46
C ARG A 112 -9.22 -9.17 -15.91
N GLY A 113 -10.23 -9.93 -16.34
CA GLY A 113 -10.76 -9.85 -17.71
C GLY A 113 -11.36 -8.48 -18.03
N LEU A 114 -12.09 -7.89 -17.07
CA LEU A 114 -12.75 -6.58 -17.25
C LEU A 114 -11.75 -5.42 -17.24
N LEU A 115 -10.78 -5.44 -16.33
CA LEU A 115 -9.77 -4.39 -16.16
C LEU A 115 -8.54 -4.60 -17.05
N LYS A 116 -8.43 -5.76 -17.71
CA LYS A 116 -7.27 -6.16 -18.54
C LYS A 116 -5.96 -6.10 -17.77
N THR A 117 -5.94 -6.57 -16.53
CA THR A 117 -4.75 -6.56 -15.68
C THR A 117 -3.85 -7.78 -15.94
N PRO A 118 -2.55 -7.69 -15.61
CA PRO A 118 -1.66 -8.84 -15.56
C PRO A 118 -2.19 -9.98 -14.67
N ARG A 119 -1.68 -11.20 -14.89
CA ARG A 119 -1.96 -12.34 -14.01
C ARG A 119 -1.25 -12.13 -12.66
N PHE A 120 -1.95 -12.49 -11.58
CA PHE A 120 -1.36 -12.65 -10.25
C PHE A 120 -0.66 -14.00 -10.11
N ASP A 121 0.59 -13.95 -9.65
CA ASP A 121 1.41 -15.11 -9.35
C ASP A 121 1.03 -15.71 -7.99
N LYS A 122 0.64 -14.87 -7.04
CA LYS A 122 0.20 -15.25 -5.69
C LYS A 122 -0.97 -14.40 -5.23
N VAL A 123 -1.85 -15.02 -4.44
CA VAL A 123 -2.83 -14.33 -3.59
C VAL A 123 -2.46 -14.65 -2.15
N ILE A 124 -2.27 -13.62 -1.33
CA ILE A 124 -1.82 -13.76 0.06
C ILE A 124 -2.91 -13.24 0.99
N LEU A 125 -3.27 -14.05 1.97
CA LEU A 125 -4.10 -13.64 3.09
C LEU A 125 -3.25 -12.96 4.16
N SER A 126 -3.70 -11.81 4.62
CA SER A 126 -3.04 -11.01 5.64
C SER A 126 -3.96 -10.79 6.85
N HIS A 127 -3.34 -10.53 7.99
CA HIS A 127 -4.01 -10.11 9.22
C HIS A 127 -4.29 -8.60 9.24
N GLN A 128 -3.75 -7.84 8.29
CA GLN A 128 -3.93 -6.39 8.23
C GLN A 128 -5.31 -6.04 7.66
N PHE A 129 -5.89 -4.93 8.12
CA PHE A 129 -7.09 -4.34 7.54
C PHE A 129 -6.73 -3.58 6.26
N ASN A 130 -6.35 -4.31 5.21
CA ASN A 130 -5.92 -3.73 3.94
C ASN A 130 -6.15 -4.72 2.77
N ALA A 131 -6.23 -4.20 1.55
CA ALA A 131 -6.02 -4.96 0.33
C ALA A 131 -5.05 -4.17 -0.54
N ALA A 132 -4.09 -4.86 -1.16
CA ALA A 132 -3.07 -4.19 -1.95
C ALA A 132 -2.55 -5.09 -3.06
N VAL A 133 -2.08 -4.47 -4.14
CA VAL A 133 -1.32 -5.17 -5.18
C VAL A 133 0.15 -4.79 -5.07
N CYS A 134 1.01 -5.80 -4.88
CA CYS A 134 2.46 -5.63 -4.83
C CYS A 134 3.11 -6.22 -6.07
N GLN A 135 4.04 -5.47 -6.68
CA GLN A 135 4.87 -5.94 -7.79
C GLN A 135 6.32 -6.13 -7.33
N VAL A 136 6.75 -7.38 -7.21
CA VAL A 136 8.11 -7.71 -6.72
C VAL A 136 9.05 -7.96 -7.91
N PRO A 137 10.11 -7.16 -8.10
CA PRO A 137 11.04 -7.32 -9.21
C PRO A 137 11.92 -8.58 -9.06
N ARG A 138 12.03 -9.40 -10.10
CA ARG A 138 12.85 -10.63 -10.06
C ARG A 138 14.35 -10.43 -10.34
N LEU A 139 14.72 -9.38 -11.07
CA LEU A 139 16.07 -9.13 -11.60
C LEU A 139 16.43 -7.64 -11.51
N GLY A 140 16.34 -7.05 -10.31
CA GLY A 140 16.69 -5.64 -10.08
C GLY A 140 15.93 -4.69 -11.02
N LEU A 141 16.62 -3.70 -11.60
CA LEU A 141 16.06 -2.68 -12.48
C LEU A 141 15.62 -3.18 -13.87
N PHE A 142 16.02 -4.39 -14.28
CA PHE A 142 15.83 -4.90 -15.64
C PHE A 142 14.96 -6.18 -15.70
N GLY A 143 14.24 -6.48 -14.63
CA GLY A 143 13.51 -7.74 -14.45
C GLY A 143 12.01 -7.69 -14.73
N TRP A 144 11.43 -8.88 -14.87
CA TRP A 144 9.99 -9.11 -14.85
C TRP A 144 9.49 -9.00 -13.40
N ASN A 145 8.30 -8.45 -13.20
CA ASN A 145 7.67 -8.34 -11.89
C ASN A 145 6.80 -9.56 -11.60
N LYS A 146 6.85 -10.05 -10.36
CA LYS A 146 5.82 -10.94 -9.82
C LYS A 146 4.67 -10.09 -9.30
N ASN A 147 3.44 -10.37 -9.71
CA ASN A 147 2.26 -9.66 -9.21
C ASN A 147 1.65 -10.46 -8.07
N ILE A 148 1.57 -9.84 -6.89
CA ILE A 148 1.05 -10.45 -5.67
C ILE A 148 -0.17 -9.62 -5.24
N LEU A 149 -1.31 -10.28 -5.05
CA LEU A 149 -2.51 -9.65 -4.49
C LEU A 149 -2.59 -10.00 -3.00
N MET A 150 -2.54 -8.99 -2.14
CA MET A 150 -2.74 -9.13 -0.70
C MET A 150 -4.18 -8.83 -0.34
N ILE A 151 -4.77 -9.68 0.50
CA ILE A 151 -6.15 -9.53 0.96
C ILE A 151 -6.18 -9.72 2.47
N GLY A 152 -6.55 -8.65 3.17
CA GLY A 152 -6.81 -8.67 4.59
C GLY A 152 -8.06 -9.46 4.93
N VAL A 153 -7.92 -10.47 5.78
CA VAL A 153 -9.09 -11.19 6.32
C VAL A 153 -10.03 -10.25 7.10
N PRO A 154 -9.55 -9.30 7.95
CA PRO A 154 -10.42 -8.34 8.62
C PRO A 154 -11.19 -7.45 7.64
N LEU A 155 -10.56 -7.07 6.52
CA LEU A 155 -11.19 -6.29 5.46
C LEU A 155 -12.38 -7.07 4.85
N MET A 156 -12.19 -8.36 4.56
CA MET A 156 -13.25 -9.20 4.01
C MET A 156 -14.42 -9.42 4.97
N LEU A 157 -14.16 -9.41 6.28
CA LEU A 157 -15.20 -9.56 7.30
C LEU A 157 -16.03 -8.29 7.50
N THR A 158 -15.43 -7.12 7.26
CA THR A 158 -16.12 -5.84 7.38
C THR A 158 -16.94 -5.48 6.14
N LEU A 159 -16.44 -5.81 4.95
CA LEU A 159 -17.05 -5.38 3.69
C LEU A 159 -18.11 -6.38 3.21
N SER A 160 -19.19 -5.85 2.62
CA SER A 160 -20.11 -6.67 1.83
C SER A 160 -19.41 -7.24 0.59
N PRO A 161 -19.91 -8.32 -0.02
CA PRO A 161 -19.42 -8.84 -1.29
C PRO A 161 -19.31 -7.82 -2.42
N ASP A 162 -20.17 -6.80 -2.41
CA ASP A 162 -20.23 -5.77 -3.45
C ASP A 162 -19.17 -4.70 -3.20
N GLN A 163 -19.02 -4.28 -1.94
CA GLN A 163 -17.99 -3.35 -1.50
C GLN A 163 -16.59 -3.97 -1.67
N PHE A 164 -16.39 -5.22 -1.26
CA PHE A 164 -15.11 -5.91 -1.41
C PHE A 164 -14.71 -6.07 -2.88
N ARG A 165 -15.68 -6.37 -3.77
CA ARG A 165 -15.44 -6.37 -5.23
C ARG A 165 -15.02 -5.00 -5.74
N ALA A 166 -15.57 -3.92 -5.20
CA ALA A 166 -15.18 -2.56 -5.55
C ALA A 166 -13.74 -2.26 -5.11
N VAL A 167 -13.37 -2.67 -3.89
CA VAL A 167 -11.98 -2.54 -3.40
C VAL A 167 -11.02 -3.35 -4.28
N LEU A 168 -11.32 -4.63 -4.58
CA LEU A 168 -10.49 -5.41 -5.50
C LEU A 168 -10.37 -4.75 -6.88
N ALA A 169 -11.46 -4.22 -7.43
CA ALA A 169 -11.42 -3.54 -8.71
C ALA A 169 -10.59 -2.25 -8.68
N HIS A 170 -10.58 -1.53 -7.55
CA HIS A 170 -9.73 -0.36 -7.32
C HIS A 170 -8.26 -0.77 -7.28
N GLU A 171 -7.90 -1.73 -6.41
CA GLU A 171 -6.51 -2.23 -6.27
C GLU A 171 -5.95 -2.77 -7.58
N MET A 172 -6.75 -3.55 -8.30
CA MET A 172 -6.40 -4.06 -9.62
C MET A 172 -6.28 -2.94 -10.66
N GLY A 173 -7.02 -1.84 -10.49
CA GLY A 173 -6.97 -0.65 -11.33
C GLY A 173 -5.60 0.01 -11.37
N HIS A 174 -4.83 -0.04 -10.27
CA HIS A 174 -3.46 0.52 -10.23
C HIS A 174 -2.49 -0.18 -11.19
N ILE A 175 -2.70 -1.48 -11.45
CA ILE A 175 -1.84 -2.25 -12.35
C ILE A 175 -2.47 -2.48 -13.73
N ALA A 176 -3.58 -1.80 -14.03
CA ALA A 176 -4.23 -1.88 -15.33
C ALA A 176 -3.52 -0.95 -16.34
N GLY A 177 -3.05 -1.53 -17.45
CA GLY A 177 -2.44 -0.78 -18.56
C GLY A 177 -0.93 -0.55 -18.46
N ASP A 178 -0.38 0.11 -19.49
CA ASP A 178 1.07 0.31 -19.68
C ASP A 178 1.69 1.31 -18.68
N ASP A 179 0.84 2.12 -18.04
CA ASP A 179 1.23 3.20 -17.11
C ASP A 179 1.82 2.68 -15.79
N SER A 180 1.50 1.44 -15.44
CA SER A 180 1.99 0.78 -14.23
C SER A 180 3.53 0.81 -14.16
N LYS A 181 4.25 0.54 -15.26
CA LYS A 181 5.73 0.49 -15.26
C LYS A 181 6.37 1.84 -14.89
N PHE A 182 5.75 2.94 -15.32
CA PHE A 182 6.25 4.29 -15.02
C PHE A 182 6.13 4.61 -13.53
N GLN A 183 4.96 4.32 -12.94
CA GLN A 183 4.70 4.55 -11.52
C GLN A 183 5.67 3.78 -10.62
N HIS A 184 5.99 2.52 -10.96
CA HIS A 184 6.98 1.74 -10.21
C HIS A 184 8.37 2.39 -10.18
N GLY A 185 8.81 3.01 -11.28
CA GLY A 185 10.10 3.70 -11.34
C GLY A 185 10.12 4.95 -10.46
N VAL A 186 9.02 5.69 -10.44
CA VAL A 186 8.85 6.90 -9.61
C VAL A 186 8.86 6.54 -8.11
N TYR A 187 8.12 5.52 -7.69
CA TYR A 187 8.01 5.17 -6.27
C TYR A 187 9.25 4.46 -5.73
N ARG A 188 9.93 3.63 -6.53
CA ARG A 188 11.24 3.05 -6.15
C ARG A 188 12.28 4.10 -5.80
N LEU A 189 12.25 5.25 -6.48
CA LEU A 189 13.18 6.34 -6.21
C LEU A 189 12.99 6.89 -4.78
N ASN A 190 11.76 6.92 -4.28
CA ASN A 190 11.48 7.34 -2.90
C ASN A 190 12.15 6.41 -1.87
N ASP A 191 12.02 5.10 -2.06
CA ASP A 191 12.64 4.10 -1.18
C ASP A 191 14.18 4.14 -1.27
N THR A 192 14.71 4.37 -2.48
CA THR A 192 16.14 4.56 -2.71
C THR A 192 16.68 5.76 -1.94
N TRP A 193 15.92 6.87 -1.89
CA TRP A 193 16.30 8.06 -1.13
C TRP A 193 16.26 7.85 0.37
N GLN A 194 15.24 7.17 0.89
CA GLN A 194 15.19 6.83 2.32
C GLN A 194 16.40 6.00 2.72
N MET A 195 16.74 4.97 1.94
CA MET A 195 17.91 4.13 2.23
C MET A 195 19.25 4.90 2.10
N LEU A 196 19.34 5.85 1.16
CA LEU A 196 20.49 6.75 1.05
C LEU A 196 20.59 7.68 2.26
N LEU A 197 19.49 8.29 2.68
CA LEU A 197 19.43 9.18 3.84
C LEU A 197 19.80 8.44 5.14
N ASP A 198 19.24 7.26 5.36
CA ASP A 198 19.54 6.42 6.53
C ASP A 198 21.03 6.03 6.57
N GLY A 199 21.60 5.65 5.41
CA GLY A 199 23.02 5.34 5.30
C GLY A 199 23.97 6.55 5.41
N ILE A 200 23.47 7.78 5.23
CA ILE A 200 24.22 9.03 5.35
C ILE A 200 24.16 9.59 6.78
N ALA A 201 23.05 9.37 7.49
CA ALA A 201 22.81 9.87 8.85
C ALA A 201 23.77 9.27 9.89
N GLU A 202 24.30 8.07 9.65
CA GLU A 202 25.23 7.37 10.56
C GLU A 202 26.72 7.77 10.38
N GLU A 203 27.07 9.04 10.55
CA GLU A 203 28.47 9.51 10.81
C GLU A 203 29.40 9.88 9.62
N ASN A 204 28.92 10.20 8.41
CA ASN A 204 29.82 10.65 7.31
C ASN A 204 29.64 12.13 6.91
N ALA A 205 30.48 13.01 7.48
CA ALA A 205 30.47 14.45 7.21
C ALA A 205 30.63 14.82 5.72
N ALA A 206 31.38 14.03 4.94
CA ALA A 206 31.56 14.28 3.52
C ALA A 206 30.29 13.98 2.72
N ALA A 207 29.53 12.95 3.12
CA ALA A 207 28.26 12.62 2.47
C ALA A 207 27.20 13.68 2.76
N ASN A 208 27.17 14.23 3.98
CA ASN A 208 26.27 15.35 4.31
C ASN A 208 26.51 16.58 3.42
N ILE A 209 27.76 16.98 3.21
CA ILE A 209 28.09 18.15 2.37
C ILE A 209 27.64 17.95 0.92
N LEU A 210 27.76 16.73 0.40
CA LEU A 210 27.36 16.43 -0.97
C LEU A 210 25.84 16.39 -1.09
N PHE A 211 25.17 15.52 -0.33
CA PHE A 211 23.78 15.16 -0.56
C PHE A 211 22.75 16.10 0.07
N VAL A 212 23.02 16.68 1.25
CA VAL A 212 22.01 17.47 2.00
C VAL A 212 21.51 18.68 1.20
N PRO A 213 22.38 19.53 0.60
CA PRO A 213 21.89 20.69 -0.15
C PRO A 213 21.02 20.30 -1.35
N PHE A 214 21.37 19.20 -2.03
CA PHE A 214 20.56 18.67 -3.12
C PHE A 214 19.22 18.16 -2.60
N PHE A 215 19.18 17.44 -1.48
CA PHE A 215 17.96 16.90 -0.91
C PHE A 215 16.99 17.95 -0.38
N GLU A 216 17.48 18.97 0.33
CA GLU A 216 16.65 20.07 0.82
C GLU A 216 15.95 20.81 -0.31
N TRP A 217 16.60 20.94 -1.46
CA TRP A 217 15.99 21.50 -2.66
C TRP A 217 15.15 20.48 -3.43
N TYR A 218 15.61 19.26 -3.65
CA TYR A 218 14.98 18.30 -4.55
C TYR A 218 13.75 17.63 -3.94
N ILE A 219 13.84 17.15 -2.68
CA ILE A 219 12.81 16.32 -2.05
C ILE A 219 11.46 17.04 -1.97
N PRO A 220 11.35 18.31 -1.51
CA PRO A 220 10.05 18.97 -1.42
C PRO A 220 9.35 19.13 -2.78
N PHE A 221 10.13 19.42 -3.83
CA PHE A 221 9.59 19.54 -5.18
C PHE A 221 9.21 18.17 -5.74
N PHE A 222 10.08 17.17 -5.62
CA PHE A 222 9.79 15.83 -6.06
C PHE A 222 8.52 15.30 -5.38
N TYR A 223 8.44 15.42 -4.06
CA TYR A 223 7.28 15.02 -3.26
C TYR A 223 5.99 15.68 -3.74
N ALA A 224 5.98 17.00 -3.95
CA ALA A 224 4.80 17.71 -4.42
C ALA A 224 4.31 17.23 -5.80
N TYR A 225 5.24 16.86 -6.69
CA TYR A 225 4.89 16.33 -8.02
C TYR A 225 4.40 14.89 -7.97
N THR A 226 5.06 14.04 -7.18
CA THR A 226 4.67 12.64 -7.03
C THR A 226 3.36 12.50 -6.28
N LEU A 227 3.07 13.37 -5.30
CA LEU A 227 1.80 13.38 -4.58
C LEU A 227 0.63 13.70 -5.53
N ALA A 228 0.77 14.72 -6.37
CA ALA A 228 -0.26 15.03 -7.37
C ALA A 228 -0.47 13.89 -8.39
N LEU A 229 0.61 13.17 -8.76
CA LEU A 229 0.51 11.98 -9.60
C LEU A 229 -0.22 10.83 -8.89
N ARG A 230 0.15 10.52 -7.63
CA ARG A 230 -0.51 9.50 -6.79
C ARG A 230 -2.00 9.75 -6.69
N ARG A 231 -2.40 10.99 -6.39
CA ARG A 231 -3.83 11.37 -6.31
C ARG A 231 -4.55 11.23 -7.65
N ALA A 232 -3.89 11.55 -8.75
CA ALA A 232 -4.46 11.31 -10.08
C ALA A 232 -4.68 9.81 -10.34
N ASP A 233 -3.76 8.96 -9.88
CA ASP A 233 -3.86 7.50 -9.99
C ASP A 233 -5.01 6.95 -9.13
N GLU A 234 -5.19 7.44 -7.90
CA GLU A 234 -6.33 7.12 -7.02
C GLU A 234 -7.68 7.40 -7.70
N TYR A 235 -7.83 8.60 -8.29
CA TYR A 235 -9.05 8.94 -9.02
C TYR A 235 -9.25 8.07 -10.27
N ALA A 236 -8.17 7.63 -10.92
CA ALA A 236 -8.25 6.74 -12.06
C ALA A 236 -8.69 5.32 -11.63
N ALA A 237 -8.14 4.81 -10.53
CA ALA A 237 -8.53 3.54 -9.92
C ALA A 237 -9.99 3.54 -9.45
N ASP A 238 -10.44 4.61 -8.78
CA ASP A 238 -11.85 4.79 -8.39
C ASP A 238 -12.79 4.78 -9.59
N LYS A 239 -12.43 5.46 -10.68
CA LYS A 239 -13.21 5.45 -11.92
C LYS A 239 -13.21 4.08 -12.59
N ALA A 240 -12.09 3.35 -12.55
CA ALA A 240 -11.99 2.00 -13.08
C ALA A 240 -12.89 1.03 -12.29
N ALA A 241 -12.87 1.11 -10.96
CA ALA A 241 -13.76 0.37 -10.09
C ALA A 241 -15.23 0.73 -10.36
N ALA A 242 -15.57 2.02 -10.41
CA ALA A 242 -16.92 2.50 -10.70
C ALA A 242 -17.47 1.99 -12.04
N ARG A 243 -16.63 1.96 -13.09
CA ARG A 243 -17.00 1.41 -14.41
C ARG A 243 -17.17 -0.11 -14.41
N THR A 244 -16.44 -0.81 -13.55
CA THR A 244 -16.39 -2.29 -13.53
C THR A 244 -17.48 -2.90 -12.66
N VAL A 245 -17.72 -2.31 -11.48
CA VAL A 245 -18.66 -2.86 -10.49
C VAL A 245 -19.85 -1.93 -10.22
N GLY A 246 -19.72 -0.64 -10.50
CA GLY A 246 -20.74 0.39 -10.23
C GLY A 246 -20.25 1.47 -9.27
N ALA A 247 -20.59 2.73 -9.56
CA ALA A 247 -20.19 3.90 -8.76
C ALA A 247 -20.70 3.84 -7.31
N GLU A 248 -21.90 3.33 -7.11
CA GLU A 248 -22.50 3.17 -5.78
C GLU A 248 -21.69 2.22 -4.90
N LYS A 249 -21.21 1.10 -5.46
CA LYS A 249 -20.50 0.06 -4.71
C LYS A 249 -19.13 0.52 -4.22
N ILE A 250 -18.41 1.28 -5.07
CA ILE A 250 -17.14 1.88 -4.66
C ILE A 250 -17.38 3.00 -3.65
N ALA A 251 -18.40 3.83 -3.81
CA ALA A 251 -18.75 4.84 -2.81
C ALA A 251 -19.08 4.23 -1.46
N ASP A 252 -19.88 3.16 -1.44
CA ASP A 252 -20.20 2.43 -0.21
C ASP A 252 -18.94 1.83 0.44
N ALA A 253 -18.05 1.24 -0.37
CA ALA A 253 -16.79 0.71 0.13
C ALA A 253 -15.93 1.80 0.78
N LEU A 254 -15.78 2.96 0.12
CA LEU A 254 -14.99 4.09 0.63
C LEU A 254 -15.55 4.59 1.97
N ILE A 255 -16.88 4.72 2.08
CA ILE A 255 -17.52 5.16 3.32
C ILE A 255 -17.33 4.11 4.42
N THR A 256 -17.55 2.82 4.13
CA THR A 256 -17.39 1.76 5.13
C THR A 256 -15.94 1.67 5.64
N LEU A 257 -14.95 1.83 4.77
CA LEU A 257 -13.54 1.83 5.16
C LEU A 257 -13.20 3.02 6.07
N GLU A 258 -13.66 4.22 5.73
CA GLU A 258 -13.47 5.43 6.52
C GLU A 258 -14.09 5.29 7.93
N LEU A 259 -15.34 4.85 7.99
CA LEU A 259 -16.07 4.67 9.25
C LEU A 259 -15.41 3.60 10.12
N PHE A 260 -14.95 2.50 9.52
CA PHE A 260 -14.24 1.47 10.25
C PHE A 260 -12.91 1.98 10.82
N GLY A 261 -12.14 2.74 10.03
CA GLY A 261 -10.90 3.39 10.48
C GLY A 261 -11.13 4.29 11.70
N ARG A 262 -12.17 5.13 11.66
CA ARG A 262 -12.57 5.98 12.79
C ARG A 262 -13.00 5.18 14.01
N ARG A 263 -13.80 4.13 13.81
CA ARG A 263 -14.22 3.22 14.88
C ARG A 263 -13.03 2.56 15.58
N MET A 264 -12.02 2.14 14.83
CA MET A 264 -10.79 1.56 15.39
C MET A 264 -9.98 2.58 16.21
N ILE A 265 -9.95 3.85 15.80
CA ILE A 265 -9.29 4.93 16.56
C ILE A 265 -10.08 5.24 17.83
N ALA A 266 -11.39 5.38 17.73
CA ALA A 266 -12.24 5.73 18.86
C ALA A 266 -12.35 4.60 19.89
N GLY A 267 -12.36 3.34 19.44
CA GLY A 267 -12.24 2.16 20.31
C GLY A 267 -10.92 2.14 21.10
N ARG A 268 -9.79 2.48 20.46
CA ARG A 268 -8.50 2.64 21.16
C ARG A 268 -8.50 3.75 22.20
N LYS A 269 -9.36 4.76 22.04
CA LYS A 269 -9.51 5.88 22.99
C LYS A 269 -10.59 5.63 24.05
N ASN A 270 -11.25 4.48 24.07
CA ASN A 270 -12.41 4.18 24.93
C ASN A 270 -13.51 5.25 24.86
N GLU A 271 -13.70 5.88 23.71
CA GLU A 271 -14.77 6.85 23.53
C GLU A 271 -16.11 6.10 23.42
N PRO A 272 -17.18 6.49 24.14
CA PRO A 272 -18.48 5.84 23.99
C PRO A 272 -19.16 6.23 22.67
N HIS A 273 -19.67 5.25 21.94
CA HIS A 273 -20.31 5.47 20.63
C HIS A 273 -21.81 5.25 20.77
N GLY A 274 -22.58 6.34 20.80
CA GLY A 274 -24.05 6.28 20.81
C GLY A 274 -24.65 6.06 19.42
N ALA A 275 -25.96 5.85 19.37
CA ALA A 275 -26.73 5.88 18.13
C ALA A 275 -26.45 7.19 17.36
N GLY A 276 -26.17 7.10 16.06
CA GLY A 276 -25.81 8.27 15.25
C GLY A 276 -24.30 8.57 15.14
N ALA A 277 -23.42 7.76 15.75
CA ALA A 277 -21.97 7.96 15.66
C ALA A 277 -21.45 7.93 14.21
N GLU A 278 -21.90 6.95 13.42
CA GLU A 278 -21.46 6.79 12.03
C GLU A 278 -21.86 7.98 11.15
N GLN A 279 -23.05 8.54 11.35
CA GLN A 279 -23.50 9.73 10.62
C GLN A 279 -22.65 10.96 10.97
N ARG A 280 -22.26 11.11 12.25
CA ARG A 280 -21.36 12.19 12.67
C ARG A 280 -19.97 12.02 12.07
N TRP A 281 -19.40 10.82 12.15
CA TRP A 281 -18.09 10.52 11.56
C TRP A 281 -18.06 10.70 10.05
N LEU A 282 -19.13 10.31 9.34
CA LEU A 282 -19.24 10.56 7.90
C LEU A 282 -19.28 12.07 7.63
N ALA A 283 -20.05 12.84 8.41
CA ALA A 283 -20.10 14.29 8.24
C ALA A 283 -18.73 14.95 8.48
N GLU A 284 -17.99 14.49 9.49
CA GLU A 284 -16.61 14.93 9.77
C GLU A 284 -15.67 14.58 8.61
N ALA A 285 -15.68 13.33 8.14
CA ALA A 285 -14.86 12.89 7.01
C ALA A 285 -15.16 13.66 5.70
N LEU A 286 -16.42 14.03 5.49
CA LEU A 286 -16.81 14.84 4.33
C LEU A 286 -16.42 16.32 4.46
N ALA A 287 -16.21 16.81 5.69
CA ALA A 287 -15.73 18.17 5.94
C ALA A 287 -14.22 18.30 5.71
N GLU A 288 -13.47 17.20 5.78
CA GLU A 288 -12.03 17.18 5.63
C GLU A 288 -11.55 17.60 4.23
N HIS A 289 -10.32 18.12 4.21
CA HIS A 289 -9.61 18.59 3.03
C HIS A 289 -8.37 17.74 2.82
N ASP A 290 -7.91 17.62 1.57
CA ASP A 290 -6.70 16.86 1.29
C ASP A 290 -5.51 17.45 2.07
N ASP A 291 -4.80 16.60 2.80
CA ASP A 291 -3.63 16.98 3.59
C ASP A 291 -2.33 16.60 2.87
N LEU A 292 -1.23 17.27 3.18
CA LEU A 292 0.09 16.96 2.65
C LEU A 292 0.69 15.67 3.20
N SER A 293 0.16 15.11 4.29
CA SER A 293 0.66 13.86 4.87
C SER A 293 -0.08 12.61 4.35
N ASP A 294 -1.20 12.80 3.66
CA ASP A 294 -2.01 11.71 3.10
C ASP A 294 -1.84 11.63 1.59
N ASP A 295 -1.30 10.49 1.16
CA ASP A 295 -1.14 10.14 -0.25
C ASP A 295 -2.49 9.90 -0.95
N HIS A 296 -3.55 9.60 -0.21
CA HIS A 296 -4.90 9.45 -0.73
C HIS A 296 -5.67 10.79 -0.71
N PRO A 297 -6.47 11.09 -1.75
CA PRO A 297 -7.42 12.20 -1.68
C PRO A 297 -8.49 11.94 -0.60
N CYS A 298 -8.98 13.01 0.02
CA CYS A 298 -10.00 12.90 1.07
C CYS A 298 -11.30 12.26 0.53
N LEU A 299 -12.06 11.62 1.43
CA LEU A 299 -13.29 10.90 1.10
C LEU A 299 -14.23 11.73 0.21
N ARG A 300 -14.45 13.00 0.56
CA ARG A 300 -15.30 13.91 -0.22
C ARG A 300 -14.87 14.01 -1.69
N ASN A 301 -13.57 14.13 -1.94
CA ASN A 301 -13.07 14.29 -3.30
C ASN A 301 -13.14 12.98 -4.10
N ARG A 302 -12.89 11.83 -3.46
CA ARG A 302 -13.06 10.52 -4.08
C ARG A 302 -14.51 10.24 -4.46
N LEU A 303 -15.45 10.50 -3.53
CA LEU A 303 -16.90 10.40 -3.77
C LEU A 303 -17.36 11.32 -4.90
N ARG A 304 -16.86 12.55 -4.96
CA ARG A 304 -17.09 13.46 -6.09
C ARG A 304 -16.54 12.89 -7.40
N GLY A 305 -15.37 12.26 -7.37
CA GLY A 305 -14.72 11.65 -8.53
C GLY A 305 -15.54 10.53 -9.19
N VAL A 306 -16.35 9.82 -8.40
CA VAL A 306 -17.27 8.76 -8.85
C VAL A 306 -18.73 9.22 -8.96
N GLY A 307 -19.03 10.49 -8.69
CA GLY A 307 -20.37 11.08 -8.82
C GLY A 307 -21.34 10.77 -7.68
N GLN A 308 -20.84 10.47 -6.46
CA GLN A 308 -21.62 10.01 -5.30
C GLN A 308 -21.49 10.96 -4.09
N ILE A 309 -21.64 12.28 -4.30
CA ILE A 309 -21.30 13.34 -3.33
C ILE A 309 -22.18 13.32 -2.06
N ASN A 310 -23.43 12.86 -2.16
CA ASN A 310 -24.40 12.84 -1.06
C ASN A 310 -24.77 11.41 -0.65
N ARG A 311 -23.84 10.45 -0.83
CA ARG A 311 -24.08 9.06 -0.46
C ARG A 311 -24.20 8.94 1.08
N PRO A 312 -25.28 8.36 1.62
CA PRO A 312 -25.43 8.18 3.06
C PRO A 312 -24.51 7.08 3.58
N VAL A 313 -24.50 6.90 4.91
CA VAL A 313 -23.89 5.71 5.55
C VAL A 313 -24.50 4.45 4.90
N PRO A 314 -23.69 3.52 4.37
CA PRO A 314 -24.18 2.27 3.81
C PRO A 314 -24.93 1.44 4.86
N GLU A 315 -25.98 0.75 4.43
CA GLU A 315 -26.68 -0.20 5.29
C GLU A 315 -25.74 -1.32 5.75
N PRO A 316 -25.89 -1.84 6.99
CA PRO A 316 -25.15 -3.00 7.45
C PRO A 316 -25.32 -4.20 6.50
N THR A 317 -24.26 -5.00 6.37
CA THR A 317 -24.30 -6.17 5.50
C THR A 317 -24.76 -7.42 6.25
N ASP A 318 -25.71 -8.16 5.67
CA ASP A 318 -26.18 -9.44 6.21
C ASP A 318 -25.21 -10.60 5.92
N GLN A 319 -24.28 -10.40 4.99
CA GLN A 319 -23.26 -11.39 4.63
C GLN A 319 -21.98 -10.65 4.26
N SER A 320 -20.90 -10.94 4.98
CA SER A 320 -19.56 -10.44 4.68
C SER A 320 -18.96 -11.08 3.42
N ALA A 321 -17.99 -10.40 2.81
CA ALA A 321 -17.21 -10.98 1.71
C ALA A 321 -16.47 -12.25 2.16
N ALA A 322 -15.99 -12.29 3.41
CA ALA A 322 -15.31 -13.46 3.96
C ALA A 322 -16.24 -14.69 4.00
N GLU A 323 -17.48 -14.52 4.47
CA GLU A 323 -18.49 -15.59 4.46
C GLU A 323 -18.81 -16.05 3.04
N LYS A 324 -19.01 -15.11 2.11
CA LYS A 324 -19.31 -15.46 0.72
C LYS A 324 -18.19 -16.24 0.03
N TYR A 325 -16.94 -15.83 0.22
CA TYR A 325 -15.82 -16.33 -0.57
C TYR A 325 -15.06 -17.49 0.08
N PHE A 326 -15.11 -17.60 1.41
CA PHE A 326 -14.47 -18.69 2.15
C PHE A 326 -15.45 -19.75 2.64
N ASP A 327 -16.74 -19.41 2.77
CA ASP A 327 -17.79 -20.34 3.18
C ASP A 327 -17.35 -21.11 4.46
N TYR A 328 -17.54 -22.44 4.51
CA TYR A 328 -17.12 -23.31 5.61
C TYR A 328 -15.62 -23.26 5.97
N ARG A 329 -14.76 -22.65 5.13
CA ARG A 329 -13.31 -22.52 5.39
C ARG A 329 -12.94 -21.23 6.10
N LEU A 330 -13.89 -20.32 6.32
CA LEU A 330 -13.65 -19.00 6.89
C LEU A 330 -12.82 -19.07 8.18
N ILE A 331 -13.27 -19.85 9.17
CA ILE A 331 -12.62 -19.97 10.48
C ILE A 331 -11.16 -20.43 10.32
N LYS A 332 -10.95 -21.52 9.56
CA LYS A 332 -9.62 -22.09 9.33
C LYS A 332 -8.68 -21.12 8.60
N LEU A 333 -9.20 -20.35 7.64
CA LEU A 333 -8.41 -19.37 6.90
C LEU A 333 -8.09 -18.15 7.78
N ALA A 334 -9.01 -17.68 8.60
CA ALA A 334 -8.77 -16.61 9.56
C ALA A 334 -7.72 -17.00 10.62
N GLU A 335 -7.86 -18.17 11.23
CA GLU A 335 -6.91 -18.68 12.24
C GLU A 335 -5.48 -18.80 11.68
N SER A 336 -5.38 -19.17 10.40
CA SER A 336 -4.07 -19.32 9.75
C SER A 336 -3.30 -18.04 9.51
N VAL A 337 -3.96 -16.89 9.67
CA VAL A 337 -3.32 -15.57 9.72
C VAL A 337 -3.41 -14.96 11.12
N GLY A 338 -3.70 -15.76 12.15
CA GLY A 338 -3.76 -15.32 13.54
C GLY A 338 -5.05 -14.60 13.95
N ILE A 339 -6.11 -14.70 13.15
CA ILE A 339 -7.41 -14.08 13.44
C ILE A 339 -8.36 -15.13 14.02
N ASN A 340 -8.75 -14.93 15.28
CA ASN A 340 -9.69 -15.79 15.96
C ASN A 340 -11.10 -15.23 15.86
N ILE A 341 -11.97 -15.88 15.07
CA ILE A 341 -13.38 -15.53 14.96
C ILE A 341 -14.13 -16.24 16.07
N ARG A 342 -14.66 -15.49 17.04
CA ARG A 342 -15.55 -16.02 18.07
C ARG A 342 -16.98 -15.73 17.68
N PHE A 343 -17.78 -16.77 17.54
CA PHE A 343 -19.24 -16.64 17.47
C PHE A 343 -19.76 -16.66 18.90
N GLU A 344 -20.56 -15.66 19.29
CA GLU A 344 -21.36 -15.81 20.51
C GLU A 344 -22.31 -16.99 20.28
N ALA A 345 -22.24 -17.99 21.16
CA ALA A 345 -23.33 -18.93 21.27
C ALA A 345 -24.57 -18.12 21.65
N GLU A 346 -25.71 -18.39 20.99
CA GLU A 346 -27.00 -17.93 21.50
C GLU A 346 -27.02 -18.20 23.01
N PRO A 347 -27.47 -17.24 23.84
CA PRO A 347 -27.65 -17.51 25.26
C PRO A 347 -28.58 -18.72 25.35
N GLN A 348 -28.03 -19.87 25.75
CA GLN A 348 -28.84 -21.02 26.11
C GLN A 348 -29.77 -20.53 27.20
N GLU A 349 -31.07 -20.43 26.89
CA GLU A 349 -32.09 -20.31 27.92
C GLU A 349 -31.84 -21.46 28.90
N SER A 350 -31.37 -21.10 30.10
CA SER A 350 -31.22 -22.04 31.20
C SER A 350 -32.58 -22.68 31.44
N PRO A 351 -32.74 -24.01 31.36
CA PRO A 351 -33.99 -24.67 31.67
C PRO A 351 -34.16 -24.69 33.19
N ALA A 352 -34.69 -23.60 33.75
CA ALA A 352 -35.10 -23.53 35.15
C ALA A 352 -36.42 -22.76 35.27
N ALA A 353 -37.43 -23.47 35.78
CA ALA A 353 -38.77 -23.04 36.15
C ALA A 353 -39.81 -22.87 35.02
N LEU A 354 -40.17 -23.98 34.36
CA LEU A 354 -41.55 -24.21 33.92
C LEU A 354 -42.06 -25.48 34.62
N ASP A 355 -42.37 -25.35 35.91
CA ASP A 355 -43.27 -26.30 36.58
C ASP A 355 -44.71 -25.87 36.26
N GLY A 356 -45.41 -26.72 35.52
CA GLY A 356 -46.86 -26.67 35.36
C GLY A 356 -47.34 -26.33 33.96
N LEU A 357 -47.39 -27.33 33.08
CA LEU A 357 -48.58 -27.75 32.28
C LEU A 357 -48.15 -28.82 31.24
N PRO A 358 -49.07 -29.72 30.81
CA PRO A 358 -48.71 -31.00 30.19
C PRO A 358 -48.37 -30.92 28.69
N ASP A 359 -47.49 -31.82 28.25
CA ASP A 359 -47.04 -32.07 26.87
C ASP A 359 -47.96 -33.10 26.15
N PRO A 360 -47.86 -33.41 24.83
CA PRO A 360 -47.40 -32.64 23.64
C PRO A 360 -48.41 -32.67 22.45
N ALA A 361 -48.14 -31.87 21.39
CA ALA A 361 -48.45 -32.25 20.00
C ALA A 361 -47.41 -31.67 19.01
N PRO A 362 -47.01 -32.37 17.92
CA PRO A 362 -45.72 -32.12 17.28
C PRO A 362 -45.73 -31.27 15.99
N SER A 363 -44.55 -30.70 15.74
CA SER A 363 -43.95 -30.29 14.45
C SER A 363 -44.32 -28.91 13.86
N ARG A 364 -43.33 -28.01 13.89
CA ARG A 364 -42.89 -27.24 12.72
C ARG A 364 -41.36 -27.07 12.76
N SER A 365 -40.74 -27.29 11.62
CA SER A 365 -39.30 -27.15 11.32
C SER A 365 -38.74 -25.76 11.67
N PRO A 366 -37.51 -25.63 12.22
CA PRO A 366 -36.91 -24.34 12.45
C PRO A 366 -36.27 -23.78 11.17
N THR A 367 -36.74 -22.61 10.77
CA THR A 367 -36.07 -21.65 9.88
C THR A 367 -34.82 -21.09 10.56
N MET A 368 -33.69 -21.06 9.85
CA MET A 368 -32.42 -20.45 10.31
C MET A 368 -32.54 -18.92 10.43
N PRO A 369 -32.12 -18.29 11.54
CA PRO A 369 -32.06 -16.83 11.66
C PRO A 369 -30.78 -16.25 11.01
N SER A 370 -30.90 -15.04 10.48
CA SER A 370 -29.86 -14.20 9.90
C SER A 370 -28.78 -13.78 10.91
N LEU A 371 -27.51 -13.83 10.51
CA LEU A 371 -26.33 -13.49 11.32
C LEU A 371 -25.86 -12.06 11.01
N GLN A 372 -25.50 -11.28 12.04
CA GLN A 372 -24.77 -10.01 11.93
C GLN A 372 -23.48 -10.06 12.79
N PRO A 373 -22.32 -9.60 12.30
CA PRO A 373 -21.06 -9.62 13.05
C PRO A 373 -20.82 -8.36 13.90
N ILE A 374 -20.32 -8.53 15.13
CA ILE A 374 -19.85 -7.44 16.02
C ILE A 374 -18.40 -7.72 16.48
N GLY A 375 -17.48 -6.81 16.14
CA GLY A 375 -16.30 -6.43 16.96
C GLY A 375 -15.08 -7.36 17.03
N TRP A 376 -13.91 -6.83 16.69
CA TRP A 376 -12.59 -7.47 16.81
C TRP A 376 -11.88 -7.01 18.09
N ASN A 377 -11.44 -7.95 18.93
CA ASN A 377 -10.46 -7.66 19.98
C ASN A 377 -9.06 -7.90 19.41
N GLY A 378 -8.21 -6.86 19.50
CA GLY A 378 -6.85 -6.83 18.95
C GLY A 378 -5.79 -7.54 19.79
#